data_AF-X0TC80-F1
#
_entry.id   AF-X0TC80-F1
#
_cell.length_a   1.000
_cell.length_b   1.000
_cell.length_c   1.000
_cell.angle_alpha   90.00
_cell.angle_beta   90.00
_cell.angle_gamma   90.00
#
_symmetry.space_group_name_H-M   'P 1'
#
loop_
_entity.id
_entity.type
_entity.pdbx_description
1 polymer ?
#
loop_
_entity_poly.entity_id
_entity_poly.type
_entity_poly.pdbx_seq_one_letter_code
_entity_poly.pdbx_strand_id
1 'polypeptide(L)'
;IHEQPSSQENVNNLINSTGFYFNDNVEIEVEKTKEGLKITRFETRILDKQGDSLKGLDGLAMLLIDVDYDGEIFDMDRTIFANDIGKNGEIKLAGLTEAIAVIAIDKHGNESKPVIV
;
A
#
# COMPACT_ATOMS: atom_id res chain seq x y z
N ILE A 1 -18.55 2.39 7.09
CA ILE A 1 -17.09 2.49 6.91
C ILE A 1 -16.85 2.82 5.45
N HIS A 2 -16.18 3.93 5.17
CA HIS A 2 -15.75 4.30 3.81
C HIS A 2 -14.31 3.80 3.64
N GLU A 3 -14.07 3.10 2.54
CA GLU A 3 -12.77 2.51 2.22
C GLU A 3 -11.90 3.52 1.47
N GLN A 4 -10.58 3.41 1.66
CA GLN A 4 -9.59 4.14 0.87
C GLN A 4 -9.70 3.76 -0.62
N PRO A 5 -9.41 4.71 -1.53
CA PRO A 5 -9.54 4.46 -2.95
C PRO A 5 -8.50 3.43 -3.39
N SER A 6 -8.97 2.43 -4.14
CA SER A 6 -8.10 1.45 -4.80
C SER A 6 -7.85 1.76 -6.28
N SER A 7 -8.18 2.99 -6.73
CA SER A 7 -7.88 3.51 -8.07
C SER A 7 -7.89 5.04 -8.10
N GLN A 8 -7.20 5.63 -9.08
CA GLN A 8 -7.12 7.08 -9.27
C GLN A 8 -8.49 7.72 -9.53
N GLU A 9 -9.38 7.05 -10.26
CA GLU A 9 -10.73 7.55 -10.56
C GLU A 9 -11.59 7.71 -9.30
N ASN A 10 -11.33 6.91 -8.27
CA ASN A 10 -12.05 6.94 -7.00
C ASN A 10 -11.55 7.99 -6.01
N VAL A 11 -10.42 8.66 -6.31
CA VAL A 11 -9.87 9.73 -5.46
C VAL A 11 -10.85 10.90 -5.36
N ASN A 12 -11.57 11.22 -6.43
CA ASN A 12 -12.54 12.33 -6.45
C ASN A 12 -13.81 12.05 -5.63
N ASN A 13 -14.08 10.79 -5.27
CA ASN A 13 -15.20 10.42 -4.41
C ASN A 13 -14.90 10.68 -2.92
N LEU A 14 -13.67 11.09 -2.59
CA LEU A 14 -13.20 11.34 -1.23
C LEU A 14 -13.50 12.79 -0.79
N ILE A 15 -14.77 13.21 -0.83
CA ILE A 15 -15.21 14.45 -0.17
C ILE A 15 -15.94 14.08 1.12
N ASN A 16 -15.29 14.39 2.24
CA ASN A 16 -15.69 14.23 3.64
C ASN A 16 -15.77 12.80 4.17
N SER A 17 -14.68 12.33 4.78
CA SER A 17 -14.69 11.22 5.74
C SER A 17 -13.56 11.41 6.75
N THR A 18 -13.75 12.29 7.72
CA THR A 18 -12.91 12.32 8.93
C THR A 18 -13.33 11.16 9.83
N GLY A 19 -12.53 10.09 9.82
CA GLY A 19 -12.61 8.97 10.72
C GLY A 19 -11.29 8.22 10.67
N PHE A 20 -10.27 8.76 11.33
CA PHE A 20 -8.99 8.07 11.45
C PHE A 20 -9.14 6.92 12.45
N TYR A 21 -8.98 5.69 11.96
CA TYR A 21 -8.75 4.54 12.82
C TYR A 21 -7.23 4.32 12.86
N PHE A 22 -6.63 4.63 14.01
CA PHE A 22 -5.25 4.24 14.30
C PHE A 22 -5.35 3.14 15.33
N ASN A 23 -5.20 1.86 14.97
CA ASN A 23 -4.87 0.81 15.96
C ASN A 23 -4.59 -0.60 15.39
N ASP A 24 -4.61 -0.81 14.07
CA ASP A 24 -4.28 -2.14 13.53
C ASP A 24 -2.94 -2.14 12.79
N ASN A 25 -2.08 -3.09 13.18
CA ASN A 25 -0.78 -3.31 12.54
C ASN A 25 -1.00 -3.78 11.10
N VAL A 26 -0.46 -3.03 10.15
CA VAL A 26 -0.26 -3.46 8.77
C VAL A 26 1.18 -3.94 8.61
N GLU A 27 1.35 -5.16 8.13
CA GLU A 27 2.65 -5.76 7.84
C GLU A 27 2.78 -6.00 6.34
N ILE A 28 3.95 -5.69 5.78
CA ILE A 28 4.26 -5.93 4.38
C ILE A 28 5.70 -6.42 4.23
N GLU A 29 5.92 -7.35 3.31
CA GLU A 29 7.24 -7.75 2.82
C GLU A 29 7.26 -7.55 1.30
N VAL A 30 8.31 -6.91 0.81
CA VAL A 30 8.48 -6.54 -0.60
C VAL A 30 9.90 -6.88 -1.05
N GLU A 31 10.02 -7.37 -2.27
CA GLU A 31 11.30 -7.69 -2.90
C GLU A 31 11.45 -6.94 -4.23
N LYS A 32 12.69 -6.54 -4.55
CA LYS A 32 13.04 -6.05 -5.88
C LYS A 32 13.05 -7.20 -6.89
N THR A 33 12.50 -6.93 -8.05
CA THR A 33 12.51 -7.83 -9.20
C THR A 33 13.15 -7.16 -10.40
N LYS A 34 13.38 -7.90 -11.48
CA LYS A 34 13.91 -7.33 -12.72
C LYS A 34 12.99 -6.31 -13.38
N GLU A 35 11.68 -6.40 -13.12
CA GLU A 35 10.66 -5.56 -13.77
C GLU A 35 10.03 -4.52 -12.83
N GLY A 36 10.46 -4.45 -11.57
CA GLY A 36 9.85 -3.61 -10.55
C GLY A 36 9.93 -4.22 -9.16
N LEU A 37 8.80 -4.25 -8.45
CA LEU A 37 8.69 -4.79 -7.09
C LEU A 37 7.73 -5.98 -7.05
N LYS A 38 7.83 -6.79 -6.00
CA LYS A 38 6.87 -7.84 -5.71
C LYS A 38 6.53 -7.87 -4.24
N ILE A 39 5.24 -7.82 -3.93
CA ILE A 39 4.75 -8.08 -2.57
C ILE A 39 4.81 -9.59 -2.33
N THR A 40 5.60 -10.01 -1.35
CA THR A 40 5.71 -11.42 -0.94
C THR A 40 4.80 -11.74 0.24
N ARG A 41 4.49 -10.75 1.07
CA ARG A 41 3.54 -10.86 2.18
C ARG A 41 2.82 -9.54 2.42
N PHE A 42 1.53 -9.61 2.70
CA PHE A 42 0.76 -8.47 3.20
C PHE A 42 -0.29 -8.96 4.20
N GLU A 43 -0.32 -8.35 5.38
CA GLU A 43 -1.25 -8.67 6.44
C GLU A 43 -1.86 -7.40 7.04
N THR A 44 -3.16 -7.45 7.26
CA THR A 44 -3.94 -6.43 7.96
C THR A 44 -5.00 -7.13 8.81
N ARG A 45 -5.51 -6.45 9.84
CA ARG A 45 -6.55 -6.95 10.75
C ARG A 45 -7.93 -6.35 10.47
N ILE A 46 -8.07 -5.59 9.40
CA ILE A 46 -9.35 -4.96 9.05
C ILE A 46 -10.41 -6.00 8.68
N LEU A 47 -11.64 -5.68 9.05
CA LEU A 47 -12.82 -6.47 8.71
C LEU A 47 -13.58 -5.79 7.56
N ASP A 48 -14.22 -6.59 6.73
CA ASP A 48 -15.13 -6.09 5.70
C ASP A 48 -16.47 -5.61 6.31
N LYS A 49 -17.41 -5.21 5.45
CA LYS A 49 -18.74 -4.74 5.88
C LYS A 49 -19.61 -5.82 6.53
N GLN A 50 -19.30 -7.10 6.32
CA GLN A 50 -19.97 -8.23 6.94
C GLN A 50 -19.33 -8.65 8.28
N GLY A 51 -18.16 -8.09 8.61
CA GLY A 51 -17.40 -8.42 9.81
C GLY A 51 -16.38 -9.53 9.60
N ASP A 52 -16.13 -9.94 8.35
CA ASP A 52 -15.16 -10.97 8.00
C ASP A 52 -13.78 -10.34 7.77
N SER A 53 -12.70 -11.00 8.23
CA SER A 53 -11.34 -10.49 8.04
C SER A 53 -10.94 -10.47 6.57
N LEU A 54 -10.49 -9.30 6.10
CA LEU A 54 -9.86 -9.18 4.78
C LEU A 54 -8.45 -9.80 4.82
N LYS A 55 -8.10 -10.56 3.78
CA LYS A 55 -6.85 -11.32 3.73
C LYS A 55 -6.02 -10.98 2.50
N GLY A 56 -4.71 -10.93 2.67
CA GLY A 56 -3.79 -10.66 1.59
C GLY A 56 -4.12 -9.35 0.86
N LEU A 57 -3.87 -9.31 -0.44
CA LEU A 57 -4.02 -8.10 -1.25
C LEU A 57 -5.46 -7.56 -1.30
N ASP A 58 -6.48 -8.34 -0.93
CA ASP A 58 -7.86 -7.86 -0.87
C ASP A 58 -8.06 -6.78 0.20
N GLY A 59 -7.19 -6.73 1.22
CA GLY A 59 -7.17 -5.69 2.25
C GLY A 59 -6.32 -4.47 1.90
N LEU A 60 -5.49 -4.55 0.86
CA LEU A 60 -4.60 -3.46 0.43
C LEU A 60 -5.39 -2.41 -0.35
N ALA A 61 -5.12 -1.12 -0.09
CA ALA A 61 -5.65 -0.01 -0.87
C ALA A 61 -4.60 0.52 -1.85
N MET A 62 -3.40 0.80 -1.36
CA MET A 62 -2.30 1.35 -2.16
C MET A 62 -0.95 1.16 -1.48
N LEU A 63 0.11 1.29 -2.27
CA LEU A 63 1.49 1.47 -1.80
C LEU A 63 1.94 2.91 -2.09
N LEU A 64 2.59 3.52 -1.10
CA LEU A 64 3.41 4.71 -1.29
C LEU A 64 4.84 4.25 -1.48
N ILE A 65 5.51 4.78 -2.50
CA ILE A 65 6.88 4.40 -2.86
C ILE A 65 7.72 5.66 -3.00
N ASP A 66 8.83 5.67 -2.26
CA ASP A 66 9.98 6.55 -2.42
C ASP A 66 11.04 5.74 -3.20
N VAL A 67 11.40 6.19 -4.40
CA VAL A 67 12.28 5.40 -5.29
C VAL A 67 13.75 5.70 -5.06
N ASP A 68 14.11 6.72 -4.28
CA ASP A 68 15.49 7.15 -4.02
C ASP A 68 15.77 7.52 -2.55
N TYR A 69 15.18 6.74 -1.64
CA TYR A 69 15.20 6.97 -0.20
C TYR A 69 16.61 7.17 0.39
N ASP A 70 16.83 8.32 1.02
CA ASP A 70 18.12 8.75 1.57
C ASP A 70 18.41 8.22 2.99
N GLY A 71 17.44 7.57 3.63
CA GLY A 71 17.56 7.06 4.99
C GLY A 71 17.03 7.99 6.07
N GLU A 72 16.66 9.23 5.75
CA GLU A 72 16.22 10.24 6.71
C GLU A 72 14.72 10.53 6.61
N ILE A 73 14.25 10.94 5.42
CA ILE A 73 12.88 11.42 5.22
C ILE A 73 12.26 10.63 4.08
N PHE A 74 11.07 10.07 4.33
CA PHE A 74 10.31 9.43 3.27
C PHE A 74 9.68 10.51 2.37
N ASP A 75 10.16 10.63 1.13
CA ASP A 75 9.58 11.51 0.12
C ASP A 75 8.80 10.67 -0.90
N MET A 76 7.49 10.94 -1.02
CA MET A 76 6.64 10.08 -1.83
C MET A 76 6.77 10.43 -3.32
N ASP A 77 7.43 9.55 -4.07
CA ASP A 77 7.55 9.66 -5.52
C ASP A 77 6.35 9.09 -6.30
N ARG A 78 5.85 7.94 -5.84
CA ARG A 78 4.87 7.15 -6.58
C ARG A 78 3.79 6.59 -5.65
N THR A 79 2.59 6.46 -6.21
CA THR A 79 1.48 5.74 -5.59
C THR A 79 1.07 4.61 -6.53
N ILE A 80 1.01 3.39 -6.01
CA ILE A 80 0.52 2.22 -6.74
C ILE A 80 -0.77 1.77 -6.08
N PHE A 81 -1.89 1.88 -6.79
CA PHE A 81 -3.17 1.43 -6.26
C PHE A 81 -3.30 -0.08 -6.35
N ALA A 82 -4.06 -0.68 -5.43
CA ALA A 82 -4.26 -2.13 -5.38
C ALA A 82 -4.78 -2.73 -6.70
N ASN A 83 -5.57 -1.97 -7.48
CA ASN A 83 -6.06 -2.42 -8.78
C ASN A 83 -4.97 -2.51 -9.87
N ASP A 84 -3.85 -1.81 -9.67
CA ASP A 84 -2.70 -1.82 -10.60
C ASP A 84 -1.68 -2.91 -10.24
N ILE A 85 -1.89 -3.62 -9.13
CA ILE A 85 -1.03 -4.70 -8.65
C ILE A 85 -1.47 -6.01 -9.28
N GLY A 86 -0.53 -6.75 -9.85
CA GLY A 86 -0.80 -8.08 -10.40
C GLY A 86 -1.35 -9.03 -9.33
N LYS A 87 -2.17 -10.01 -9.72
CA LYS A 87 -2.78 -11.00 -8.79
C LYS A 87 -1.76 -11.77 -7.94
N ASN A 88 -0.51 -11.82 -8.38
CA ASN A 88 0.64 -12.44 -7.72
C ASN A 88 1.50 -11.45 -6.91
N GLY A 89 1.05 -10.20 -6.73
CA GLY A 89 1.77 -9.14 -6.03
C GLY A 89 2.82 -8.40 -6.88
N GLU A 90 2.90 -8.67 -8.19
CA GLU A 90 3.87 -8.01 -9.07
C GLU A 90 3.47 -6.57 -9.40
N ILE A 91 4.45 -5.68 -9.30
CA ILE A 91 4.32 -4.25 -9.56
C ILE A 91 5.37 -3.87 -10.59
N LYS A 92 4.93 -3.42 -11.76
CA LYS A 92 5.83 -2.96 -12.81
C LYS A 92 6.22 -1.51 -12.53
N LEU A 93 7.49 -1.30 -12.24
CA LEU A 93 8.02 0.02 -11.88
C LEU A 93 9.39 0.21 -12.50
N ALA A 94 9.53 1.26 -13.30
CA ALA A 94 10.80 1.67 -13.90
C ALA A 94 11.50 2.71 -13.01
N GLY A 95 12.83 2.80 -13.11
CA GLY A 95 13.61 3.80 -12.37
C GLY A 95 13.90 3.46 -10.92
N LEU A 96 13.99 2.17 -10.58
CA LEU A 96 14.39 1.71 -9.25
C LEU A 96 15.85 2.09 -8.95
N THR A 97 16.11 2.66 -7.78
CA THR A 97 17.47 2.92 -7.29
C THR A 97 17.94 1.84 -6.29
N GLU A 98 19.09 2.07 -5.65
CA GLU A 98 19.68 1.15 -4.68
C GLU A 98 18.84 1.01 -3.40
N ALA A 99 18.18 2.08 -2.95
CA ALA A 99 17.34 2.08 -1.76
C ALA A 99 15.95 2.61 -2.11
N ILE A 100 14.93 1.79 -1.83
CA ILE A 100 13.53 2.13 -2.07
C ILE A 100 12.78 1.95 -0.77
N ALA A 101 12.03 2.95 -0.35
CA ALA A 101 11.14 2.81 0.79
C ALA A 101 9.71 2.59 0.31
N VAL A 102 9.01 1.66 0.96
CA VAL A 102 7.62 1.30 0.66
C VAL A 102 6.78 1.38 1.93
N ILE A 103 5.64 2.07 1.86
CA ILE A 103 4.61 2.08 2.89
C ILE A 103 3.33 1.51 2.28
N ALA A 104 2.73 0.54 2.96
CA ALA A 104 1.44 -0.02 2.57
C ALA A 104 0.30 0.66 3.31
N ILE A 105 -0.76 0.99 2.59
CA ILE A 105 -2.00 1.52 3.17
C ILE A 105 -3.11 0.51 2.91
N ASP A 106 -3.79 0.08 3.98
CA ASP A 106 -4.95 -0.79 3.87
C ASP A 106 -6.24 -0.02 3.52
N LYS A 107 -7.32 -0.75 3.24
CA LYS A 107 -8.62 -0.15 2.88
C LYS A 107 -9.24 0.71 3.96
N HIS A 108 -8.84 0.62 5.22
CA HIS A 108 -9.33 1.50 6.28
C HIS A 108 -8.40 2.68 6.54
N GLY A 109 -7.25 2.75 5.87
CA GLY A 109 -6.28 3.82 6.01
C GLY A 109 -5.23 3.57 7.10
N ASN A 110 -5.10 2.35 7.61
CA ASN A 110 -3.95 2.01 8.46
C ASN A 110 -2.69 1.88 7.59
N GLU A 111 -1.55 2.30 8.14
CA GLU A 111 -0.28 2.34 7.45
C GLU A 111 0.70 1.31 8.03
N SER A 112 1.51 0.69 7.17
CA SER A 112 2.67 -0.08 7.63
C SER A 112 3.80 0.85 8.08
N LYS A 113 4.78 0.28 8.78
CA LYS A 113 6.09 0.93 8.86
C LYS A 113 6.73 0.99 7.46
N PRO A 114 7.60 1.96 7.17
CA PRO A 114 8.40 1.95 5.96
C PRO A 114 9.27 0.70 5.90
N VAL A 115 9.24 0.01 4.77
CA VAL A 115 10.12 -1.13 4.46
C VAL A 115 11.11 -0.69 3.39
N ILE A 116 12.40 -0.92 3.65
CA ILE A 116 13.49 -0.57 2.73
C ILE A 116 13.86 -1.81 1.92
N VAL A 117 13.91 -1.66 0.60
CA VAL A 117 14.20 -2.71 -0.39
C VAL A 117 15.30 -2.25 -1.35
#